data_AF-A0A8S2PSH1-F1
#
_entry.id   AF-A0A8S2PSH1-F1
#
_cell.length_a   1.000
_cell.length_b   1.000
_cell.length_c   1.000
_cell.angle_alpha   90.00
_cell.angle_beta   90.00
_cell.angle_gamma   90.00
#
_symmetry.space_group_name_H-M   'P 1'
#
loop_
_entity.id
_entity.type
_entity.pdbx_description
1 polymer ?
#
loop_
_entity_poly.entity_id
_entity_poly.type
_entity_poly.pdbx_seq_one_letter_code
_entity_poly.pdbx_strand_id
1 'polypeptide(L)'
;KSYSAIDSYGYLYANPFDPLNITSNLLVSSDDDETGIGDQFSMSYPLEAGANYNLIFTTFDRSLTGRFFIVVSGPARVILRSMNTTLNQSSTTTSTTVATPGGVSFSNHRNLSNKCCGED
;
A
#
# COMPACT_ATOMS: atom_id res chain seq x y z
N LYS A 1 12.73 8.73 -5.83
CA LYS A 1 12.73 7.28 -5.49
C LYS A 1 12.58 7.17 -3.98
N SER A 2 11.69 6.30 -3.50
CA SER A 2 11.34 6.15 -2.08
C SER A 2 12.05 4.88 -1.53
N TYR A 3 12.39 4.87 -0.25
CA TYR A 3 13.03 3.74 0.44
C TYR A 3 12.22 3.43 1.70
N SER A 4 11.60 2.26 1.77
CA SER A 4 11.06 1.71 3.02
C SER A 4 12.14 0.85 3.70
N ALA A 5 12.10 0.70 5.01
CA ALA A 5 12.98 -0.22 5.76
C ALA A 5 12.15 -1.31 6.45
N ILE A 6 10.92 -1.47 5.97
CA ILE A 6 9.94 -2.39 6.50
C ILE A 6 9.71 -3.42 5.40
N ASP A 7 10.21 -4.62 5.65
CA ASP A 7 9.86 -5.83 4.90
C ASP A 7 8.35 -6.02 5.00
N SER A 8 7.67 -5.92 3.86
CA SER A 8 6.21 -5.74 3.82
C SER A 8 5.54 -6.40 2.65
N TYR A 9 4.30 -6.82 2.90
CA TYR A 9 3.43 -7.43 1.91
C TYR A 9 2.18 -6.60 1.73
N GLY A 10 1.77 -6.46 0.47
CA GLY A 10 0.49 -5.91 0.06
C GLY A 10 -0.40 -7.00 -0.54
N TYR A 11 -1.67 -7.04 -0.12
CA TYR A 11 -2.69 -7.93 -0.67
C TYR A 11 -3.95 -7.13 -1.00
N LEU A 12 -4.50 -7.33 -2.18
CA LEU A 12 -5.74 -6.71 -2.62
C LEU A 12 -6.83 -7.75 -2.82
N TYR A 13 -8.00 -7.52 -2.22
CA TYR A 13 -9.15 -8.44 -2.27
C TYR A 13 -10.39 -7.76 -2.86
N ALA A 14 -11.17 -8.52 -3.63
CA ALA A 14 -12.47 -8.07 -4.16
C ALA A 14 -13.59 -8.05 -3.11
N ASN A 15 -13.50 -8.94 -2.12
CA ASN A 15 -14.49 -9.13 -1.06
C ASN A 15 -13.81 -9.06 0.31
N PRO A 16 -14.56 -9.09 1.43
CA PRO A 16 -13.96 -9.10 2.76
C PRO A 16 -12.92 -10.23 2.91
N PHE A 17 -11.83 -9.89 3.59
CA PHE A 17 -10.76 -10.83 3.90
C PHE A 17 -11.24 -11.96 4.80
N ASP A 18 -10.95 -13.20 4.42
CA ASP A 18 -11.18 -14.38 5.23
C ASP A 18 -9.86 -14.84 5.88
N PRO A 19 -9.69 -14.66 7.21
CA PRO A 19 -8.46 -15.07 7.89
C PRO A 19 -8.26 -16.59 7.91
N LEU A 20 -9.30 -17.39 7.67
CA LEU A 20 -9.22 -18.85 7.58
C LEU A 20 -8.84 -19.33 6.18
N ASN A 21 -9.00 -18.48 5.17
CA ASN A 21 -8.68 -18.79 3.78
C ASN A 21 -8.12 -17.56 3.05
N ILE A 22 -6.82 -17.32 3.24
CA ILE A 22 -6.12 -16.11 2.78
C ILE A 22 -6.08 -15.94 1.25
N THR A 23 -6.33 -17.00 0.48
CA THR A 23 -6.36 -16.92 -1.00
C THR A 23 -7.77 -16.65 -1.53
N SER A 24 -8.79 -16.77 -0.68
CA SER A 24 -10.17 -16.45 -1.04
C SER A 24 -10.29 -14.98 -1.42
N ASN A 25 -10.85 -14.70 -2.60
CA ASN A 25 -11.08 -13.35 -3.13
C ASN A 25 -9.81 -12.52 -3.39
N LEU A 26 -8.61 -13.12 -3.33
CA LEU A 26 -7.35 -12.44 -3.62
C LEU A 26 -7.27 -12.08 -5.12
N LEU A 27 -7.00 -10.81 -5.41
CA LEU A 27 -6.86 -10.29 -6.77
C LEU A 27 -5.41 -10.22 -7.21
N VAL A 28 -4.55 -9.71 -6.32
CA VAL A 28 -3.11 -9.56 -6.54
C VAL A 28 -2.43 -9.39 -5.18
N SER A 29 -1.17 -9.80 -5.11
CA SER A 29 -0.27 -9.58 -3.99
C SER A 29 1.10 -9.20 -4.51
N SER A 30 1.87 -8.49 -3.68
CA SER A 30 3.27 -8.16 -3.97
C SER A 30 4.01 -8.02 -2.64
N ASP A 31 5.28 -8.41 -2.64
CA ASP A 31 6.22 -8.16 -1.55
C ASP A 31 7.12 -6.97 -1.89
N ASP A 32 7.99 -6.60 -0.98
CA ASP A 32 8.91 -5.48 -1.15
C ASP A 32 10.24 -5.85 -1.82
N ASP A 33 10.49 -7.15 -2.07
CA ASP A 33 11.71 -7.68 -2.69
C ASP A 33 11.56 -7.87 -4.22
N GLU A 34 10.33 -7.88 -4.74
CA GLU A 34 10.03 -8.07 -6.18
C GLU A 34 10.71 -7.07 -7.13
N THR A 35 11.18 -5.91 -6.62
CA THR A 35 11.82 -4.87 -7.46
C THR A 35 13.34 -4.76 -7.29
N GLY A 36 13.95 -5.51 -6.37
CA GLY A 36 15.40 -5.59 -6.13
C GLY A 36 16.12 -4.28 -5.77
N ILE A 37 15.41 -3.15 -5.72
CA ILE A 37 15.94 -1.81 -5.40
C ILE A 37 14.88 -1.00 -4.66
N GLY A 38 14.99 -0.97 -3.33
CA GLY A 38 14.32 0.02 -2.49
C GLY A 38 13.08 -0.46 -1.75
N ASP A 39 13.10 -1.71 -1.24
CA ASP A 39 12.31 -2.30 -0.15
C ASP A 39 10.91 -1.67 0.05
N GLN A 40 10.17 -1.50 -1.05
CA GLN A 40 8.82 -0.95 -1.05
C GLN A 40 7.90 -1.91 -1.81
N PHE A 41 6.80 -2.31 -1.20
CA PHE A 41 5.78 -3.08 -1.91
C PHE A 41 5.19 -2.17 -3.00
N SER A 42 4.96 -2.72 -4.18
CA SER A 42 4.37 -1.98 -5.30
C SER A 42 3.54 -2.91 -6.19
N MET A 43 2.23 -2.70 -6.20
CA MET A 43 1.29 -3.52 -6.96
C MET A 43 0.38 -2.66 -7.83
N SER A 44 -0.07 -3.21 -8.97
CA SER A 44 -1.03 -2.54 -9.86
C SER A 44 -2.13 -3.51 -10.27
N TYR A 45 -3.39 -3.05 -10.22
CA TYR A 45 -4.55 -3.86 -10.61
C TYR A 45 -5.65 -3.00 -11.24
N PRO A 46 -6.35 -3.48 -12.30
CA PRO A 46 -7.49 -2.77 -12.85
C PRO A 46 -8.68 -2.80 -11.87
N LEU A 47 -9.15 -1.62 -11.44
CA LEU A 47 -10.31 -1.51 -10.57
C LEU A 47 -11.54 -1.03 -11.34
N GLU A 48 -12.70 -1.58 -10.98
CA GLU A 48 -13.99 -1.15 -11.49
C GLU A 48 -14.46 0.11 -10.76
N ALA A 49 -15.01 1.06 -11.51
CA ALA A 49 -15.54 2.29 -10.94
C ALA A 49 -16.77 2.01 -10.07
N GLY A 50 -16.80 2.57 -8.86
CA GLY A 50 -17.91 2.40 -7.92
C GLY A 50 -17.85 1.12 -7.07
N ALA A 51 -16.87 0.25 -7.29
CA ALA A 51 -16.63 -0.93 -6.46
C ALA A 51 -15.80 -0.59 -5.21
N ASN A 52 -15.90 -1.44 -4.18
CA ASN A 52 -15.07 -1.39 -2.97
C ASN A 52 -14.12 -2.58 -2.96
N TYR A 53 -12.90 -2.36 -2.49
CA TYR A 53 -11.86 -3.37 -2.39
C TYR A 53 -11.21 -3.31 -1.01
N ASN A 54 -10.65 -4.43 -0.55
CA ASN A 54 -9.91 -4.48 0.71
C ASN A 54 -8.42 -4.57 0.42
N LEU A 55 -7.67 -3.57 0.88
CA LEU A 55 -6.21 -3.58 0.87
C LEU A 55 -5.72 -4.00 2.26
N ILE A 56 -4.95 -5.08 2.32
CA ILE A 56 -4.23 -5.49 3.51
C ILE A 56 -2.76 -5.18 3.31
N PHE A 57 -2.19 -4.44 4.25
CA PHE A 57 -0.77 -4.14 4.34
C PHE A 57 -0.25 -4.74 5.65
N THR A 58 0.81 -5.54 5.58
CA THR A 58 1.43 -6.18 6.74
C THR A 58 2.94 -6.18 6.63
N THR A 59 3.62 -6.28 7.76
CA THR A 59 5.05 -6.55 7.84
C THR A 59 5.32 -8.05 7.74
N PHE A 60 6.51 -8.45 7.29
CA PHE A 60 6.96 -9.85 7.33
C PHE A 60 7.08 -10.35 8.77
N ASP A 61 7.78 -9.60 9.62
CA ASP A 61 7.90 -9.90 11.04
C ASP A 61 6.66 -9.44 11.79
N ARG A 62 6.03 -10.37 12.52
CA ARG A 62 4.81 -10.13 13.32
C ARG A 62 5.02 -9.13 14.47
N SER A 63 6.25 -8.95 14.91
CA SER A 63 6.62 -8.04 16.00
C SER A 63 6.99 -6.64 15.51
N LEU A 64 7.21 -6.49 14.20
CA LEU A 64 7.56 -5.20 13.61
C LEU A 64 6.30 -4.35 13.48
N THR A 65 6.35 -3.17 14.11
CA THR A 65 5.33 -2.13 13.94
C THR A 65 6.03 -0.83 13.58
N GLY A 66 5.36 0.02 12.81
CA GLY A 66 5.96 1.26 12.35
C GLY A 66 4.96 2.17 11.66
N ARG A 67 5.35 3.43 11.49
CA ARG A 67 4.59 4.37 10.67
C ARG A 67 4.83 4.06 9.19
N PHE A 68 3.75 4.02 8.43
CA PHE A 68 3.79 3.80 6.99
C PHE A 68 2.84 4.77 6.28
N PHE A 69 3.10 4.97 4.99
CA PHE A 69 2.26 5.77 4.11
C PHE A 69 1.89 4.91 2.93
N ILE A 70 0.61 4.85 2.59
CA ILE A 70 0.14 4.20 1.36
C ILE A 70 -0.17 5.30 0.35
N VAL A 71 0.48 5.22 -0.80
CA VAL A 71 0.22 6.05 -1.96
C VAL A 71 -0.60 5.23 -2.94
N VAL A 72 -1.71 5.81 -3.39
CA VAL A 72 -2.56 5.21 -4.42
C VAL A 72 -2.69 6.15 -5.59
N SER A 73 -2.38 5.63 -6.77
CA SER A 73 -2.42 6.39 -8.01
C SER A 73 -3.14 5.64 -9.12
N GLY A 74 -3.98 6.35 -9.86
CA GLY A 74 -4.65 5.78 -11.02
C GLY A 74 -5.40 6.84 -11.83
N PRO A 75 -5.98 6.44 -12.97
CA PRO A 75 -6.63 7.35 -13.91
C PRO A 75 -7.91 7.98 -13.35
N ALA A 76 -8.46 7.42 -12.26
CA ALA A 76 -9.63 7.93 -11.57
C ALA A 76 -9.35 8.17 -10.08
N ARG A 77 -10.23 8.93 -9.42
CA ARG A 77 -10.11 9.21 -7.98
C ARG A 77 -10.34 7.94 -7.18
N VAL A 78 -9.34 7.55 -6.38
CA VAL A 78 -9.44 6.47 -5.41
C VAL A 78 -9.52 7.07 -4.00
N ILE A 79 -10.48 6.60 -3.21
CA ILE A 79 -10.64 7.01 -1.80
C ILE A 79 -10.24 5.82 -0.95
N LEU A 80 -9.10 5.96 -0.26
CA LEU A 80 -8.71 5.01 0.77
C LEU A 80 -9.36 5.39 2.10
N ARG A 81 -9.92 4.39 2.79
CA ARG A 81 -10.46 4.53 4.14
C ARG A 81 -9.76 3.52 5.03
N SER A 82 -9.08 4.01 6.06
CA SER A 82 -8.54 3.11 7.08
C SER A 82 -9.69 2.43 7.81
N MET A 83 -9.67 1.10 7.88
CA MET A 83 -10.57 0.36 8.75
C MET A 83 -9.95 0.36 10.14
N ASN A 84 -10.60 1.05 11.09
CA ASN A 84 -10.19 1.01 12.49
C ASN A 84 -10.36 -0.43 13.02
N THR A 85 -9.32 -1.24 12.92
CA THR A 85 -9.15 -2.40 13.80
C THR A 85 -8.63 -1.86 15.13
N THR A 86 -9.04 -2.47 16.25
CA THR A 86 -8.82 -2.01 17.63
C THR A 86 -7.36 -1.93 18.10
N LEU A 87 -6.39 -1.95 17.18
CA LEU A 87 -4.97 -1.77 17.45
C LEU A 87 -4.56 -0.36 17.02
N ASN A 88 -3.94 0.40 17.94
CA ASN A 88 -3.42 1.76 17.75
C ASN A 88 -2.38 1.84 16.61
N GLN A 89 -2.81 1.77 15.35
CA GLN A 89 -1.96 1.97 14.17
C GLN A 89 -2.34 3.28 13.49
N SER A 90 -1.46 4.27 13.59
CA SER A 90 -1.59 5.52 12.84
C SER A 90 -1.07 5.30 11.42
N SER A 91 -2.01 5.21 10.46
CA SER A 91 -1.70 5.22 9.03
C SER A 91 -2.04 6.59 8.45
N THR A 92 -1.15 7.15 7.64
CA THR A 92 -1.45 8.36 6.86
C THR A 92 -1.69 7.96 5.42
N THR A 93 -2.87 8.32 4.93
CA THR A 93 -3.35 7.96 3.61
C THR A 93 -3.22 9.13 2.65
N THR A 94 -2.52 8.94 1.54
CA THR A 94 -2.40 9.96 0.48
C THR A 94 -2.92 9.40 -0.84
N SER A 95 -4.06 9.90 -1.30
CA SER A 95 -4.58 9.63 -2.64
C SER A 95 -4.03 10.66 -3.62
N THR A 96 -3.37 10.22 -4.69
CA THR A 96 -2.89 11.07 -5.78
C THR A 96 -3.51 10.62 -7.10
N THR A 97 -4.12 11.53 -7.85
CA THR A 97 -4.60 11.21 -9.19
C THR A 97 -3.42 11.27 -10.15
N VAL A 98 -3.05 10.15 -10.77
CA VAL A 98 -2.00 10.09 -11.80
C VAL A 98 -2.59 9.31 -12.97
N ALA A 99 -2.61 9.92 -14.15
CA ALA A 99 -3.09 9.27 -15.36
C ALA A 99 -2.09 8.20 -15.82
N THR A 100 -2.14 7.02 -15.22
CA THR A 100 -1.40 5.82 -15.62
C THR A 100 -2.28 4.93 -16.48
N PRO A 101 -1.88 4.58 -17.72
CA PRO A 101 -2.50 3.50 -18.47
C PRO A 101 -2.23 2.18 -17.74
N GLY A 102 -3.27 1.43 -17.35
CA GLY A 102 -3.10 0.04 -16.89
C GLY A 102 -3.67 -0.33 -15.52
N GLY A 103 -4.26 0.60 -14.76
CA GLY A 103 -4.94 0.28 -13.51
C GLY A 103 -4.60 1.24 -12.35
N VAL A 104 -5.00 0.85 -11.15
CA VAL A 104 -4.66 1.57 -9.92
C VAL A 104 -3.42 0.92 -9.31
N SER A 105 -2.41 1.74 -9.04
CA SER A 105 -1.17 1.35 -8.39
C SER A 105 -1.20 1.71 -6.91
N PHE A 106 -0.65 0.83 -6.08
CA PHE A 106 -0.51 0.97 -4.64
C PHE A 106 0.96 0.79 -4.28
N SER A 107 1.50 1.68 -3.45
CA SER A 107 2.86 1.54 -2.92
C SER A 107 2.99 2.09 -1.50
N ASN A 108 3.94 1.55 -0.71
CA ASN A 108 4.35 2.21 0.53
C ASN A 108 5.47 3.21 0.30
N HIS A 109 5.38 4.35 1.00
CA HIS A 109 6.43 5.36 1.03
C HIS A 109 6.84 5.67 2.47
N ARG A 110 8.10 6.06 2.67
CA ARG A 110 8.54 6.72 3.90
C ARG A 110 8.25 8.23 3.81
N ASN A 111 7.70 8.82 4.87
CA ASN A 111 7.66 10.29 4.97
C ASN A 111 9.08 10.79 5.28
N LEU A 112 9.74 11.34 4.26
CA LEU A 112 10.96 12.13 4.44
C LEU A 112 10.55 13.53 4.93
N SER A 113 10.01 13.63 6.14
CA SER A 113 9.95 14.92 6.83
C SER A 113 11.38 15.25 7.26
N ASN A 114 11.97 16.24 6.60
CA ASN A 114 13.31 16.84 6.80
C ASN A 114 14.50 16.11 6.18
N LYS A 115 14.71 16.34 4.88
CA LYS A 115 16.02 16.76 4.38
C LYS A 115 15.82 17.77 3.25
N CYS A 116 15.39 18.98 3.63
CA CYS A 116 15.62 20.13 2.76
C CYS A 116 17.13 20.38 2.71
N CYS A 117 17.61 20.62 1.50
CA CYS A 117 18.86 21.26 1.09
C CYS A 117 19.89 21.46 2.21
N GLY A 118 20.93 20.61 2.24
CA GLY A 118 22.22 21.04 2.78
C GLY A 118 22.96 21.81 1.69
N GLU A 119 23.04 23.13 1.87
CA GLU A 119 24.26 23.91 1.60
C GLU A 119 25.36 23.28 2.48
N ASP A 120 26.60 22.97 2.06
CA ASP A 120 27.51 23.53 1.06
C ASP A 120 28.21 22.44 0.21
#